data_AF-A1TQM7-F1
#
_entry.id   AF-A1TQM7-F1
#
_cell.length_a   1.000
_cell.length_b   1.000
_cell.length_c   1.000
_cell.angle_alpha   90.00
_cell.angle_beta   90.00
_cell.angle_gamma   90.00
#
_symmetry.space_group_name_H-M   'P 1'
#
loop_
_entity.id
_entity.type
_entity.pdbx_description
1 polymer ?
#
loop_
_entity_poly.entity_id
_entity_poly.type
_entity_poly.pdbx_seq_one_letter_code
_entity_poly.pdbx_strand_id
1 'polypeptide(L)'
;MRAQAMESMEVAQQQSAFLWNDLMTQSQALATTEMAQQQFGLMAEQYGERFPLEVCRSQAGFYLGTYSDNGPFTRESVEYWRKREQAEKALATGNWTQRYDM
;
A
#
# COMPACT_ATOMS: atom_id res chain seq x y z
N MET A 1 -17.65 -26.60 46.57
CA MET A 1 -17.72 -25.15 46.23
C MET A 1 -16.35 -24.49 46.02
N ARG A 2 -15.21 -25.20 45.91
CA ARG A 2 -13.87 -24.58 45.73
C ARG A 2 -13.28 -24.68 44.30
N ALA A 3 -13.79 -25.58 43.46
CA ALA A 3 -13.29 -25.78 42.09
C ALA A 3 -13.82 -24.75 41.09
N GLN A 4 -15.10 -24.36 41.20
CA GLN A 4 -15.74 -23.42 40.27
C GLN A 4 -15.15 -22.00 40.32
N ALA A 5 -14.59 -21.58 41.46
CA ALA A 5 -14.01 -20.24 41.59
C ALA A 5 -12.63 -20.12 40.89
N MET A 6 -11.85 -21.21 40.84
CA MET A 6 -10.54 -21.19 40.19
C MET A 6 -10.66 -21.24 38.66
N GLU A 7 -11.60 -22.04 38.15
CA GLU A 7 -11.93 -22.12 36.72
C GLU A 7 -12.46 -20.79 36.17
N SER A 8 -13.21 -20.04 37.00
CA SER A 8 -13.73 -18.70 36.65
C SER A 8 -12.63 -17.63 36.49
N MET A 9 -11.54 -17.73 37.26
CA MET A 9 -10.42 -16.77 37.16
C MET A 9 -9.52 -17.08 35.96
N GLU A 10 -9.36 -18.35 35.60
CA GLU A 10 -8.53 -18.77 34.45
C GLU A 10 -9.19 -18.43 33.12
N VAL A 11 -10.51 -18.61 33.02
CA VAL A 11 -11.31 -18.19 31.86
C VAL A 11 -11.28 -16.66 31.67
N ALA A 12 -11.34 -15.89 32.76
CA ALA A 12 -11.24 -14.42 32.68
C ALA A 12 -9.84 -13.96 32.22
N GLN A 13 -8.76 -14.62 32.68
CA GLN A 13 -7.41 -14.35 32.19
C GLN A 13 -7.26 -14.71 30.71
N GLN A 14 -7.78 -15.86 30.27
CA GLN A 14 -7.72 -16.31 28.87
C GLN A 14 -8.55 -15.41 27.94
N GLN A 15 -9.73 -14.96 28.37
CA GLN A 15 -10.55 -14.01 27.61
C GLN A 15 -9.88 -12.64 27.49
N SER A 16 -9.19 -12.18 28.54
CA SER A 16 -8.48 -10.88 28.50
C SER A 16 -7.31 -10.90 27.51
N ALA A 17 -6.55 -12.00 27.45
CA ALA A 17 -5.43 -12.15 26.51
C ALA A 17 -5.89 -12.20 25.04
N PHE A 18 -7.05 -12.82 24.76
CA PHE A 18 -7.60 -12.89 23.41
C PHE A 18 -7.98 -11.51 22.87
N LEU A 19 -8.59 -10.67 23.71
CA LEU A 19 -8.96 -9.30 23.33
C LEU A 19 -7.73 -8.41 23.09
N TRP A 20 -6.67 -8.55 23.90
CA TRP A 20 -5.42 -7.82 23.69
C TRP A 20 -4.69 -8.28 22.41
N ASN A 21 -4.67 -9.58 22.11
CA ASN A 21 -4.09 -10.11 20.88
C ASN A 21 -4.87 -9.67 19.63
N ASP A 22 -6.21 -9.66 19.70
CA ASP A 22 -7.08 -9.22 18.61
C ASP A 22 -6.90 -7.72 18.32
N LEU A 23 -6.88 -6.87 19.36
CA LEU A 23 -6.61 -5.43 19.23
C LEU A 23 -5.21 -5.14 18.68
N MET A 24 -4.18 -5.89 19.13
CA MET A 24 -2.82 -5.77 18.61
C MET A 24 -2.73 -6.20 17.13
N THR A 25 -3.43 -7.28 16.75
CA THR A 25 -3.48 -7.76 15.36
C THR A 25 -4.17 -6.75 14.45
N GLN A 26 -5.30 -6.18 14.89
CA GLN A 26 -6.02 -5.14 14.15
C GLN A 26 -5.19 -3.86 14.00
N SER A 27 -4.43 -3.46 15.02
CA SER A 27 -3.55 -2.28 14.92
C SER A 27 -2.40 -2.47 13.93
N GLN A 28 -1.84 -3.67 13.83
CA GLN A 28 -0.75 -3.98 12.90
C GLN A 28 -1.26 -4.06 11.45
N ALA A 29 -2.49 -4.54 11.23
CA ALA A 29 -3.14 -4.58 9.91
C ALA A 29 -3.46 -3.17 9.36
N LEU A 30 -3.88 -2.25 10.23
CA LEU A 30 -4.11 -0.84 9.86
C LEU A 30 -2.79 -0.14 9.48
N ALA A 31 -1.72 -0.37 10.25
CA ALA A 31 -0.39 0.19 9.96
C ALA A 31 0.25 -0.37 8.68
N THR A 32 0.05 -1.65 8.35
CA THR A 32 0.55 -2.24 7.09
C THR A 32 -0.20 -1.73 5.86
N THR A 33 -1.43 -1.24 6.04
CA THR A 33 -2.20 -0.61 4.95
C THR A 33 -1.70 0.81 4.66
N GLU A 34 -1.21 1.53 5.68
CA GLU A 34 -0.64 2.89 5.51
C GLU A 34 0.81 2.88 5.06
N MET A 35 1.58 1.82 5.34
CA MET A 35 2.97 1.68 4.92
C MET A 35 3.14 0.99 3.57
N ALA A 36 2.28 1.28 2.59
CA ALA A 36 2.64 1.03 1.20
C ALA A 36 3.86 1.91 0.89
N GLN A 37 5.04 1.32 0.96
CA GLN A 37 6.34 1.98 0.82
C GLN A 37 6.28 2.94 -0.38
N GLN A 38 6.28 4.24 -0.10
CA GLN A 38 6.07 5.27 -1.11
C GLN A 38 7.19 5.17 -2.14
N GLN A 39 6.85 4.63 -3.32
CA GLN A 39 7.76 4.50 -4.45
C GLN A 39 7.93 5.89 -5.07
N PHE A 40 9.11 6.17 -5.63
CA PHE A 40 9.42 7.40 -6.35
C PHE A 40 9.74 7.07 -7.80
N GLY A 41 9.46 8.01 -8.71
CA GLY A 41 9.72 7.82 -10.13
C GLY A 41 11.21 7.81 -10.45
N LEU A 42 11.70 6.74 -11.08
CA LEU A 42 13.11 6.63 -11.48
C LEU A 42 13.43 7.58 -12.63
N MET A 43 12.53 7.75 -13.61
CA MET A 43 12.74 8.72 -14.68
C MET A 43 12.64 10.15 -14.16
N ALA A 44 11.76 10.43 -13.18
CA ALA A 44 11.72 11.75 -12.57
C ALA A 44 13.07 12.11 -11.95
N GLU A 45 13.69 11.17 -11.22
CA GLU A 45 15.02 11.36 -10.62
C GLU A 45 16.12 11.57 -11.69
N GLN A 46 16.01 10.91 -12.86
CA GLN A 46 16.91 11.15 -13.99
C GLN A 46 16.82 12.58 -14.56
N TYR A 47 15.64 13.22 -14.45
CA TYR A 47 15.45 14.63 -14.81
C TYR A 47 15.78 15.60 -13.67
N GLY A 48 16.29 15.11 -12.53
CA GLY A 48 16.68 15.92 -11.38
C GLY A 48 15.54 16.27 -10.42
N GLU A 49 14.38 15.64 -10.59
CA GLU A 49 13.20 15.87 -9.76
C GLU A 49 12.84 14.62 -8.95
N ARG A 50 12.20 14.77 -7.80
CA ARG A 50 11.84 13.62 -6.96
C ARG A 50 10.37 13.64 -6.59
N PHE A 51 9.58 12.92 -7.36
CA PHE A 51 8.13 12.85 -7.19
C PHE A 51 7.67 11.43 -6.83
N PRO A 52 6.62 11.31 -5.99
CA PRO A 52 5.99 10.03 -5.71
C PRO A 52 5.49 9.35 -6.99
N LEU A 53 5.64 8.04 -7.03
CA LEU A 53 5.05 7.19 -8.06
C LEU A 53 3.56 7.01 -7.76
N GLU A 54 2.71 7.33 -8.72
CA GLU A 54 1.26 7.30 -8.58
C GLU A 54 0.56 6.84 -9.87
N VAL A 55 -0.75 6.63 -9.77
CA VAL A 55 -1.59 6.25 -10.92
C VAL A 55 -2.07 7.50 -11.65
N CYS A 56 -1.53 7.69 -12.85
CA CYS A 56 -1.88 8.78 -13.75
C CYS A 56 -2.88 8.33 -14.83
N ARG A 57 -3.48 9.28 -15.57
CA ARG A 57 -4.44 9.01 -16.64
C ARG A 57 -4.12 9.82 -17.90
N SER A 58 -4.16 9.16 -19.05
CA SER A 58 -4.12 9.79 -20.38
C SER A 58 -5.28 9.27 -21.26
N GLN A 59 -5.30 9.67 -22.53
CA GLN A 59 -6.26 9.15 -23.51
C GLN A 59 -6.06 7.65 -23.81
N ALA A 60 -4.84 7.14 -23.63
CA ALA A 60 -4.52 5.72 -23.86
C ALA A 60 -4.94 4.81 -22.69
N GLY A 61 -5.22 5.38 -21.51
CA GLY A 61 -5.61 4.65 -20.32
C GLY A 61 -4.94 5.19 -19.05
N PHE A 62 -4.92 4.35 -18.02
CA PHE A 62 -4.19 4.59 -16.77
C PHE A 62 -2.77 4.05 -16.88
N TYR A 63 -1.82 4.68 -16.21
CA TYR A 63 -0.41 4.29 -16.18
C TYR A 63 0.22 4.66 -14.85
N LEU A 64 1.42 4.14 -14.55
CA LEU A 64 2.20 4.58 -13.39
C LEU A 64 3.16 5.67 -13.84
N GLY A 65 3.17 6.77 -13.11
CA GLY A 65 3.96 7.93 -13.45
C GLY A 65 4.18 8.81 -12.24
N THR A 66 4.76 9.98 -12.49
CA THR A 66 4.88 11.02 -11.49
C THR A 66 4.04 12.23 -11.87
N TYR A 67 3.61 12.98 -10.87
CA TYR A 67 2.82 14.18 -11.04
C TYR A 67 3.52 15.35 -10.33
N SER A 68 3.58 16.49 -11.02
CA SER A 68 4.07 17.76 -10.49
C SER A 68 2.92 18.75 -10.34
N ASP A 69 3.16 19.90 -9.71
CA ASP A 69 2.16 20.97 -9.61
C ASP A 69 1.66 21.47 -10.97
N ASN A 70 2.43 21.28 -12.03
CA ASN A 70 2.10 21.69 -13.40
C ASN A 70 1.41 20.59 -14.23
N GLY A 71 1.22 19.39 -13.68
CA GLY A 71 0.65 18.25 -14.40
C GLY A 71 1.54 16.99 -14.37
N PRO A 72 1.21 15.97 -15.19
CA PRO A 72 2.00 14.75 -15.32
C PRO A 72 3.43 15.07 -15.72
N PHE A 73 4.41 14.57 -14.97
CA PHE A 73 5.83 14.87 -15.19
C PHE A 73 6.52 13.75 -15.98
N THR A 74 6.53 12.52 -15.48
CA THR A 74 7.05 11.35 -16.18
C THR A 74 6.04 10.21 -16.27
N ARG A 75 6.22 9.35 -17.28
CA ARG A 75 5.57 8.04 -17.34
C ARG A 75 6.60 6.97 -17.02
N GLU A 76 6.39 6.32 -15.89
CA GLU A 76 7.33 5.36 -15.30
C GLU A 76 6.99 3.92 -15.75
N SER A 77 5.72 3.58 -15.99
CA SER A 77 5.35 2.25 -16.53
C SER A 77 5.42 2.17 -18.05
N VAL A 78 5.83 1.00 -18.56
CA VAL A 78 5.65 0.63 -19.97
C VAL A 78 4.16 0.43 -20.26
N GLU A 79 3.44 -0.18 -19.32
CA GLU A 79 2.05 -0.60 -19.47
C GLU A 79 1.06 0.56 -19.38
N TYR A 80 -0.09 0.34 -20.04
CA TYR A 80 -1.32 1.07 -19.83
C TYR A 80 -2.42 0.11 -19.40
N TRP A 81 -3.28 0.54 -18.48
CA TRP A 81 -4.43 -0.21 -18.00
C TRP A 81 -5.73 0.49 -18.37
N ARG A 82 -6.76 -0.29 -18.67
CA ARG A 82 -8.09 0.23 -19.02
C ARG A 82 -8.85 0.82 -17.83
N LYS A 83 -8.60 0.31 -16.62
CA LYS A 83 -9.27 0.76 -15.39
C LYS A 83 -8.24 1.17 -14.35
N ARG A 84 -8.59 2.13 -13.49
CA ARG A 84 -7.70 2.69 -12.46
C ARG A 84 -7.23 1.62 -11.48
N GLU A 85 -8.14 0.73 -11.06
CA GLU A 85 -7.90 -0.30 -10.06
C GLU A 85 -6.86 -1.33 -10.53
N GLN A 86 -6.72 -1.53 -11.84
CA GLN A 86 -5.68 -2.40 -12.41
C GLN A 86 -4.29 -1.78 -12.28
N ALA A 87 -4.17 -0.46 -12.50
CA ALA A 87 -2.93 0.27 -12.30
C ALA A 87 -2.58 0.36 -10.81
N GLU A 88 -3.57 0.63 -9.94
CA GLU A 88 -3.38 0.63 -8.48
C GLU A 88 -2.90 -0.73 -7.98
N LYS A 89 -3.51 -1.81 -8.46
CA LYS A 89 -3.05 -3.18 -8.16
C LYS A 89 -1.63 -3.41 -8.65
N ALA A 90 -1.28 -2.96 -9.85
CA ALA A 90 0.07 -3.08 -10.37
C ALA A 90 1.09 -2.31 -9.50
N LEU A 91 0.78 -1.06 -9.13
CA LEU A 91 1.60 -0.25 -8.22
C LEU A 91 1.81 -0.94 -6.86
N ALA A 92 0.72 -1.44 -6.26
CA ALA A 92 0.75 -2.08 -4.95
C ALA A 92 1.51 -3.43 -4.96
N THR A 93 1.42 -4.18 -6.06
CA THR A 93 2.08 -5.49 -6.18
C THR A 93 3.46 -5.45 -6.81
N GLY A 94 3.88 -4.31 -7.36
CA GLY A 94 5.09 -4.20 -8.17
C GLY A 94 5.01 -4.95 -9.51
N ASN A 95 3.82 -5.39 -9.93
CA ASN A 95 3.63 -6.15 -11.17
C ASN A 95 3.44 -5.23 -12.38
N TRP A 96 4.50 -4.51 -12.73
CA TRP A 96 4.61 -3.61 -13.87
C TRP A 96 6.08 -3.49 -14.28
N THR A 97 6.34 -2.94 -15.47
CA THR A 97 7.70 -2.81 -16.00
C THR A 97 8.12 -1.36 -16.04
N GLN A 98 9.29 -1.06 -15.46
CA GLN A 98 9.90 0.26 -15.55
C GLN A 98 10.21 0.59 -17.02
N ARG A 99 9.70 1.74 -17.46
CA ARG A 99 10.09 2.37 -18.71
C ARG A 99 11.44 3.07 -18.51
N TYR A 100 12.33 2.85 -19.46
CA TYR A 100 13.54 3.62 -19.63
C TYR A 100 13.41 4.33 -20.97
N ASP A 101 13.49 5.65 -21.01
CA ASP A 101 13.69 6.35 -22.29
C ASP A 101 15.13 6.06 -22.74
N MET A 102 15.27 5.62 -24.00
CA MET A 102 16.56 5.47 -24.68
C MET A 102 16.97 6.79 -25.33
#